data_AF-A0A6M2D4P7-F1
#
_entry.id   AF-A0A6M2D4P7-F1
#
_cell.length_a   1.000
_cell.length_b   1.000
_cell.length_c   1.000
_cell.angle_alpha   90.00
_cell.angle_beta   90.00
_cell.angle_gamma   90.00
#
_symmetry.space_group_name_H-M   'P 1'
#
loop_
_entity.id
_entity.type
_entity.pdbx_description
1 polymer ?
#
loop_
_entity_poly.entity_id
_entity_poly.type
_entity_poly.pdbx_seq_one_letter_code
_entity_poly.pdbx_strand_id
1 'polypeptide(L)'
;EPLDADPVLYVSFARPDGTELRCPDYISHCELKLCEGTKIDELQLSREWHNKCPIPAGDYTTRVSVRLLDMESSEEFIGDGRVVVTFIIENGGEIVDCVYFTVDVEE
;
A
#
# COMPACT_ATOMS: atom_id res chain seq x y z
N GLU A 1 2.92 3.05 -19.70
CA GLU A 1 3.23 1.79 -20.41
C GLU A 1 2.64 0.63 -19.61
N PRO A 2 2.44 -0.57 -20.18
CA PRO A 2 2.04 -1.72 -19.37
C PRO A 2 3.12 -2.05 -18.32
N LEU A 3 2.71 -2.61 -17.17
CA LEU A 3 3.64 -3.12 -16.17
C LEU A 3 3.77 -4.63 -16.33
N ASP A 4 4.96 -5.12 -16.68
CA ASP A 4 5.17 -6.52 -17.09
C ASP A 4 6.40 -7.18 -16.44
N ALA A 5 7.15 -6.45 -15.62
CA ALA A 5 8.38 -6.91 -14.99
C ALA A 5 8.18 -7.16 -13.48
N ASP A 6 7.19 -8.01 -13.18
CA ASP A 6 6.80 -8.40 -11.80
C ASP A 6 6.63 -7.20 -10.85
N PRO A 7 5.70 -6.28 -11.15
CA PRO A 7 5.56 -5.04 -10.41
C PRO A 7 5.14 -5.24 -8.96
N VAL A 8 5.68 -4.39 -8.08
CA VAL A 8 5.45 -4.42 -6.63
C VAL A 8 4.95 -3.06 -6.17
N LEU A 9 3.91 -3.06 -5.34
CA LEU A 9 3.44 -1.88 -4.61
C LEU A 9 4.02 -1.91 -3.20
N TYR A 10 4.84 -0.92 -2.88
CA TYR A 10 5.34 -0.65 -1.55
C TYR A 10 4.44 0.36 -0.85
N VAL A 11 4.12 0.08 0.41
CA VAL A 11 3.36 0.98 1.29
C VAL A 11 4.22 1.32 2.49
N SER A 12 4.42 2.59 2.78
CA SER A 12 5.12 3.02 3.99
C SER A 12 4.35 4.07 4.75
N PHE A 13 4.65 4.17 6.03
CA PHE A 13 3.97 5.03 6.97
C PHE A 13 5.00 5.87 7.72
N ALA A 14 4.70 7.14 7.91
CA ALA A 14 5.55 8.04 8.67
C ALA A 14 4.71 9.04 9.46
N ARG A 15 5.32 9.59 10.52
CA ARG A 15 4.82 10.78 11.20
C ARG A 15 5.01 12.01 10.31
N PRO A 16 4.25 13.11 10.54
CA PRO A 16 4.46 14.36 9.81
C PRO A 16 5.86 14.97 9.98
N ASP A 17 6.58 14.62 11.05
CA ASP A 17 7.97 15.02 11.29
C ASP A 17 9.00 14.18 10.52
N GLY A 18 8.55 13.18 9.74
CA GLY A 18 9.38 12.28 8.96
C GLY A 18 9.81 11.00 9.68
N THR A 19 9.41 10.80 10.94
CA THR A 19 9.71 9.55 11.67
C THR A 19 9.01 8.38 11.01
N GLU A 20 9.78 7.42 10.48
CA GLU A 20 9.23 6.21 9.88
C GLU A 20 8.53 5.34 10.92
N LEU A 21 7.33 4.88 10.57
CA LEU A 21 6.56 3.94 11.34
C LEU A 21 6.80 2.54 10.78
N ARG A 22 7.00 1.57 11.67
CA ARG A 22 7.14 0.17 11.28
C ARG A 22 5.87 -0.26 10.57
N CYS A 23 6.03 -1.00 9.46
CA CYS A 23 4.91 -1.65 8.81
C CYS A 23 4.16 -2.54 9.81
N PRO A 24 2.91 -2.22 10.15
CA PRO A 24 2.14 -3.05 11.03
C PRO A 24 1.49 -4.18 10.23
N ASP A 25 1.90 -5.42 10.51
CA ASP A 25 1.37 -6.63 9.87
C ASP A 25 -0.16 -6.77 10.01
N TYR A 26 -0.78 -6.03 10.94
CA TYR A 26 -2.23 -6.01 11.16
C TYR A 26 -3.00 -5.04 10.26
N ILE A 27 -2.35 -4.05 9.64
CA ILE A 27 -3.01 -3.08 8.74
C ILE A 27 -2.94 -3.57 7.30
N SER A 28 -1.75 -3.95 6.83
CA SER A 28 -1.49 -4.36 5.45
C SER A 28 -0.11 -5.01 5.38
N HIS A 29 0.12 -5.84 4.37
CA HIS A 29 1.49 -6.16 4.00
C HIS A 29 2.07 -4.97 3.25
N CYS A 30 3.10 -4.32 3.79
CA CYS A 30 3.72 -3.14 3.17
C CYS A 30 4.48 -3.41 1.87
N GLU A 31 4.51 -4.66 1.45
CA GLU A 31 4.99 -5.11 0.15
C GLU A 31 3.91 -6.02 -0.45
N LEU A 32 3.36 -5.57 -1.58
CA LEU A 32 2.26 -6.21 -2.28
C LEU A 32 2.65 -6.50 -3.72
N LYS A 33 2.72 -7.78 -4.06
CA LYS A 33 2.88 -8.19 -5.45
C LYS A 33 1.64 -7.83 -6.25
N LEU A 34 1.84 -7.11 -7.35
CA LEU A 34 0.74 -6.80 -8.26
C LEU A 34 0.51 -7.94 -9.25
N CYS A 35 1.48 -8.84 -9.48
CA CYS A 35 1.31 -10.05 -10.28
C CYS A 35 1.67 -11.30 -9.46
N GLU A 36 0.92 -12.38 -9.67
CA GLU A 36 1.13 -13.68 -9.00
C GLU A 36 1.17 -13.60 -7.44
N GLY A 37 0.50 -12.61 -6.87
CA GLY A 37 0.34 -12.47 -5.43
C GLY A 37 -0.51 -13.58 -4.82
N THR A 38 -0.30 -13.86 -3.53
CA THR A 38 -1.02 -14.91 -2.79
C THR A 38 -1.74 -14.38 -1.56
N LYS A 39 -1.44 -13.16 -1.13
CA LYS A 39 -2.08 -12.51 0.01
C LYS A 39 -3.44 -11.94 -0.40
N ILE A 40 -4.33 -11.78 0.59
CA ILE A 40 -5.72 -11.34 0.33
C ILE A 40 -5.76 -9.93 -0.27
N ASP A 41 -4.91 -9.02 0.21
CA ASP A 41 -4.74 -7.66 -0.30
C ASP A 41 -4.17 -7.63 -1.72
N GLU A 42 -3.16 -8.45 -2.01
CA GLU A 42 -2.62 -8.62 -3.37
C GLU A 42 -3.70 -9.09 -4.36
N LEU A 43 -4.50 -10.08 -3.97
CA LEU A 43 -5.60 -10.61 -4.80
C LEU A 43 -6.73 -9.60 -4.99
N GLN A 44 -7.01 -8.75 -4.00
CA GLN A 44 -8.01 -7.69 -4.11
C GLN A 44 -7.53 -6.55 -5.02
N LEU A 45 -6.29 -6.12 -4.86
CA LEU A 45 -5.68 -5.09 -5.69
C LEU A 45 -5.62 -5.52 -7.16
N SER A 46 -5.23 -6.77 -7.40
CA SER A 46 -4.97 -7.30 -8.74
C SER A 46 -6.17 -7.88 -9.47
N ARG A 47 -7.38 -7.69 -8.92
CA ARG A 47 -8.61 -8.27 -9.43
C ARG A 47 -8.86 -7.92 -10.91
N GLU A 48 -8.62 -6.68 -11.30
CA GLU A 48 -8.91 -6.17 -12.64
C GLU A 48 -8.03 -6.78 -13.74
N TRP A 49 -6.81 -7.17 -13.42
CA TRP A 49 -5.90 -7.87 -14.34
C TRP A 49 -5.69 -9.34 -13.95
N HIS A 50 -6.61 -9.90 -13.16
CA HIS A 50 -6.65 -11.31 -12.78
C HIS A 50 -5.36 -11.83 -12.12
N ASN A 51 -4.66 -10.99 -11.35
CA ASN A 51 -3.40 -11.34 -10.70
C ASN A 51 -2.32 -11.86 -11.66
N LYS A 52 -2.35 -11.39 -12.92
CA LYS A 52 -1.44 -11.83 -13.98
C LYS A 52 -0.83 -10.64 -14.72
N CYS A 53 0.43 -10.78 -15.04
CA CYS A 53 1.13 -9.86 -15.93
C CYS A 53 0.94 -10.26 -17.41
N PRO A 54 1.08 -9.30 -18.34
CA PRO A 54 1.30 -7.88 -18.12
C PRO A 54 0.03 -7.16 -17.62
N ILE A 55 0.19 -6.16 -16.76
CA ILE A 55 -0.87 -5.23 -16.36
C ILE A 55 -1.05 -4.23 -17.51
N PRO A 56 -2.19 -4.23 -18.23
CA PRO A 56 -2.37 -3.33 -19.36
C PRO A 56 -2.43 -1.87 -18.91
N ALA A 57 -2.06 -0.94 -19.79
CA ALA A 57 -2.28 0.48 -19.52
C ALA A 57 -3.79 0.77 -19.50
N GLY A 58 -4.26 1.51 -18.50
CA GLY A 58 -5.67 1.85 -18.33
C GLY A 58 -5.96 2.49 -16.99
N ASP A 59 -7.23 2.85 -16.81
CA ASP A 59 -7.71 3.41 -15.54
C ASP A 59 -8.29 2.30 -14.68
N TYR A 60 -7.71 2.11 -13.51
CA TYR A 60 -8.13 1.11 -12.54
C TYR A 60 -8.72 1.79 -11.31
N THR A 61 -9.77 1.18 -10.75
CA THR A 61 -10.33 1.61 -9.46
C THR A 61 -10.35 0.41 -8.54
N THR A 62 -9.64 0.51 -7.42
CA THR A 62 -9.63 -0.51 -6.38
C THR A 62 -10.02 0.09 -5.04
N ARG A 63 -10.52 -0.77 -4.15
CA ARG A 63 -10.85 -0.41 -2.77
C ARG A 63 -10.14 -1.36 -1.84
N VAL A 64 -9.20 -0.83 -1.08
CA VAL A 64 -8.57 -1.54 0.03
C VAL A 64 -9.17 -0.99 1.31
N SER A 65 -9.57 -1.89 2.21
CA SER A 65 -10.06 -1.54 3.54
C SER A 65 -9.13 -2.18 4.55
N VAL A 66 -8.54 -1.34 5.40
CA VAL A 66 -7.66 -1.78 6.47
C VAL A 66 -8.39 -1.63 7.80
N ARG A 67 -8.25 -2.61 8.68
CA ARG A 67 -8.74 -2.52 10.05
C ARG A 67 -7.58 -2.21 10.96
N LEU A 68 -7.69 -1.09 11.69
CA LEU A 68 -6.84 -0.83 12.84
C LEU A 68 -7.33 -1.77 13.95
N LEU A 69 -6.50 -2.74 14.32
CA LEU A 69 -6.78 -3.64 15.45
C LEU A 69 -6.31 -2.96 16.73
N ASP A 70 -7.00 -3.28 17.84
CA ASP A 70 -6.79 -2.86 19.24
C ASP A 70 -6.37 -1.41 19.54
N MET A 71 -7.04 -0.78 20.52
CA MET A 71 -6.82 0.63 20.85
C MET A 71 -5.34 0.94 21.15
N GLU A 72 -4.64 0.05 21.84
CA GLU A 72 -3.26 0.26 22.28
C GLU A 72 -2.26 0.32 21.11
N SER A 73 -2.32 -0.65 20.18
CA SER A 73 -1.47 -0.60 18.97
C SER A 73 -1.88 0.51 18.00
N SER A 74 -3.16 0.88 18.00
CA SER A 74 -3.65 2.01 17.21
C SER A 74 -3.19 3.35 17.76
N GLU A 75 -3.15 3.54 19.09
CA GLU A 75 -2.63 4.76 19.74
C GLU A 75 -1.13 4.92 19.48
N GLU A 76 -0.35 3.85 19.59
CA GLU A 76 1.09 3.88 19.29
C GLU A 76 1.37 4.28 17.83
N PHE A 77 0.57 3.75 16.90
CA PHE A 77 0.76 3.97 15.47
C PHE A 77 0.20 5.31 14.98
N ILE A 78 -1.02 5.66 15.41
CA ILE A 78 -1.75 6.87 15.00
C ILE A 78 -1.28 8.08 15.79
N GLY A 79 -0.85 7.91 17.04
CA GLY A 79 -0.37 8.97 17.94
C GLY A 79 -1.30 10.17 17.99
N ASP A 80 -0.85 11.31 17.44
CA ASP A 80 -1.59 12.58 17.43
C ASP A 80 -2.73 12.64 16.40
N GLY A 81 -3.08 11.52 15.76
CA GLY A 81 -4.11 11.45 14.73
C GLY A 81 -3.57 11.63 13.32
N ARG A 82 -2.28 11.93 13.12
CA ARG A 82 -1.74 12.23 11.78
C ARG A 82 -0.71 11.21 11.32
N VAL A 83 -0.98 10.61 10.16
CA VAL A 83 -0.09 9.65 9.51
C VAL A 83 0.11 10.04 8.06
N VAL A 84 1.36 10.08 7.62
CA VAL A 84 1.74 10.20 6.21
C VAL A 84 1.84 8.79 5.63
N VAL A 85 1.08 8.52 4.58
CA VAL A 85 1.13 7.26 3.83
C VAL A 85 1.81 7.52 2.50
N THR A 86 2.77 6.66 2.14
CA THR A 86 3.44 6.69 0.85
C THR A 86 3.21 5.37 0.12
N PHE A 87 2.88 5.46 -1.16
CA PHE A 87 2.77 4.34 -2.09
C PHE A 87 3.81 4.50 -3.19
N ILE A 88 4.59 3.45 -3.44
CA ILE A 88 5.60 3.41 -4.50
C ILE A 88 5.32 2.18 -5.36
N ILE A 89 5.25 2.36 -6.67
CA ILE A 89 5.21 1.25 -7.62
C ILE A 89 6.60 1.07 -8.21
N GLU A 90 7.16 -0.12 -8.04
CA GLU A 90 8.37 -0.58 -8.72
C GLU A 90 8.00 -1.58 -9.81
N ASN A 91 8.64 -1.48 -10.97
CA ASN A 91 8.51 -2.44 -12.06
C ASN A 91 9.92 -2.80 -12.56
N GLY A 92 10.36 -4.04 -12.37
CA GLY A 92 11.69 -4.49 -12.81
C GLY A 92 12.87 -3.77 -12.15
N GLY A 93 12.71 -3.27 -10.91
CA GLY A 93 13.74 -2.51 -10.20
C GLY A 93 13.72 -1.00 -10.44
N GLU A 94 12.81 -0.50 -11.28
CA GLU A 94 12.63 0.94 -11.52
C GLU A 94 11.35 1.46 -10.85
N ILE A 95 11.47 2.58 -10.13
CA ILE A 95 10.30 3.29 -9.59
C ILE A 95 9.56 3.95 -10.75
N VAL A 96 8.34 3.51 -11.01
CA VAL A 96 7.49 4.03 -12.08
C VAL A 96 6.47 5.05 -11.60
N ASP A 97 6.08 4.98 -10.32
CA ASP A 97 5.18 5.96 -9.71
C ASP A 97 5.40 6.06 -8.19
N CYS A 98 5.10 7.22 -7.64
CA CYS A 98 5.19 7.51 -6.21
C CYS A 98 4.15 8.56 -5.83
N VAL A 99 3.27 8.20 -4.89
CA VAL A 99 2.27 9.10 -4.32
C VAL A 99 2.33 9.07 -2.81
N TYR A 100 2.14 10.21 -2.18
CA TYR A 100 2.03 10.30 -0.73
C TYR A 100 0.91 11.27 -0.34
N PHE A 101 0.27 10.98 0.78
CA PHE A 101 -0.77 11.84 1.33
C PHE A 101 -0.83 11.72 2.85
N THR A 102 -1.35 12.75 3.49
CA THR A 102 -1.60 12.75 4.93
C THR A 102 -3.01 12.24 5.19
N VAL A 103 -3.14 11.37 6.19
CA VAL A 103 -4.41 10.88 6.73
C VAL A 103 -4.55 11.46 8.13
N ASP A 104 -5.64 12.19 8.34
CA ASP A 104 -6.11 12.59 9.65
C ASP A 104 -7.11 11.53 10.14
N VAL A 105 -6.80 10.89 11.26
CA VAL A 105 -7.68 9.95 11.97
C VAL A 105 -8.31 10.70 13.12
N GLU A 106 -9.61 10.97 12.99
CA GLU A 106 -10.42 11.52 14.09
C GLU A 106 -10.87 10.36 15.00
N GLU A 107 -10.80 10.56 16.32
CA GLU A 107 -11.36 9.65 17.35
C GLU A 107 -12.89 9.55 17.29
#